data_AF-A0A937DIE9-F1
#
_entry.id   AF-A0A937DIE9-F1
#
_cell.length_a   1.000
_cell.length_b   1.000
_cell.length_c   1.000
_cell.angle_alpha   90.00
_cell.angle_beta   90.00
_cell.angle_gamma   90.00
#
_symmetry.space_group_name_H-M   'P 1'
#
loop_
_entity.id
_entity.type
_entity.pdbx_description
1 polymer ?
#
loop_
_entity_poly.entity_id
_entity_poly.type
_entity_poly.pdbx_seq_one_letter_code
_entity_poly.pdbx_strand_id
1 'polypeptide(L)'
;MKKNKLIFALTVVSILFSTSCSDQRTGIVDIKFTTDLTQTDLNKIQEDLKSQNIDLTYDLLEFDGSGNLKKISASIDYNDGYKGSFQSRELQPADSPGFYHDFSKN
;
A
#
# COMPACT_ATOMS: atom_id res chain seq x y z
N MET A 1 26.14 16.68 -62.29
CA MET A 1 26.40 15.33 -61.71
C MET A 1 26.84 15.48 -60.27
N LYS A 2 26.31 14.64 -59.37
CA LYS A 2 26.74 14.37 -57.98
C LYS A 2 26.46 15.52 -56.98
N LYS A 3 26.02 15.34 -55.73
CA LYS A 3 25.69 14.22 -54.82
C LYS A 3 25.41 14.93 -53.46
N ASN A 4 24.26 14.82 -52.81
CA ASN A 4 24.00 14.01 -51.59
C ASN A 4 22.81 14.70 -50.88
N LYS A 5 21.62 14.13 -50.78
CA LYS A 5 21.17 13.02 -49.93
C LYS A 5 21.56 13.14 -48.45
N LEU A 6 20.50 13.14 -47.65
CA LEU A 6 20.36 12.58 -46.30
C LEU A 6 20.69 13.49 -45.11
N ILE A 7 19.65 14.16 -44.60
CA ILE A 7 19.56 14.51 -43.17
C ILE A 7 18.11 14.27 -42.78
N PHE A 8 17.80 13.16 -42.13
CA PHE A 8 16.63 13.03 -41.24
C PHE A 8 16.69 11.67 -40.55
N ALA A 9 17.06 11.71 -39.26
CA ALA A 9 16.54 10.87 -38.17
C ALA A 9 17.54 10.93 -37.02
N LEU A 10 17.43 11.97 -36.20
CA LEU A 10 18.00 11.95 -34.85
C LEU A 10 16.98 11.20 -33.99
N THR A 11 17.09 9.87 -33.94
CA THR A 11 16.25 9.04 -33.08
C THR A 11 16.70 9.27 -31.63
N VAL A 12 15.96 10.10 -30.92
CA VAL A 12 16.11 10.27 -29.47
C VAL A 12 15.56 9.00 -28.83
N VAL A 13 16.46 8.05 -28.52
CA VAL A 13 16.11 6.91 -27.68
C VAL A 13 16.12 7.40 -26.23
N SER A 14 14.96 7.86 -25.78
CA SER A 14 14.72 8.21 -24.37
C SER A 14 14.67 6.91 -23.56
N ILE A 15 15.83 6.40 -23.13
CA ILE A 15 15.88 5.28 -22.19
C ILE A 15 15.49 5.83 -20.81
N LEU A 16 14.21 5.70 -20.47
CA LEU A 16 13.73 5.89 -19.11
C LEU A 16 14.21 4.68 -18.29
N PHE A 17 15.44 4.73 -17.80
CA PHE A 17 15.89 3.84 -16.74
C PHE A 17 15.14 4.25 -15.47
N SER A 18 14.04 3.56 -15.18
CA SER A 18 13.45 3.55 -13.84
C SER A 18 14.49 2.91 -12.91
N THR A 19 15.25 3.74 -12.20
CA THR A 19 16.04 3.30 -11.06
C THR A 19 15.08 2.80 -10.00
N SER A 20 14.91 1.48 -9.92
CA SER A 20 14.33 0.80 -8.77
C SER A 20 15.29 1.03 -7.59
N CYS A 21 15.03 2.09 -6.83
CA CYS A 21 15.65 2.27 -5.52
C CYS A 21 15.05 1.20 -4.61
N SER A 22 15.78 0.10 -4.41
CA SER A 22 15.48 -0.86 -3.35
C SER A 22 15.81 -0.17 -2.03
N ASP A 23 14.80 0.48 -1.45
CA ASP A 23 14.86 0.92 -0.07
C ASP A 23 14.84 -0.34 0.79
N GLN A 24 16.00 -0.74 1.32
CA GLN A 24 16.14 -1.94 2.16
C GLN A 24 15.54 -1.67 3.55
N ARG A 25 14.21 -1.57 3.60
CA ARG A 25 13.47 -1.62 4.86
C ARG A 25 13.68 -3.00 5.48
N THR A 26 13.83 -3.04 6.80
CA THR A 26 13.96 -4.28 7.58
C THR A 26 12.90 -4.28 8.66
N GLY A 27 12.34 -5.45 8.99
CA GLY A 27 11.33 -5.59 10.04
C GLY A 27 10.00 -6.15 9.54
N ILE A 28 9.02 -6.19 10.43
CA ILE A 28 7.71 -6.80 10.20
C ILE A 28 6.62 -5.74 10.39
N VAL A 29 5.69 -5.70 9.45
CA VAL A 29 4.39 -5.03 9.60
C VAL A 29 3.35 -6.10 9.81
N ASP A 30 2.69 -6.09 10.98
CA ASP A 30 1.56 -6.96 11.32
C ASP A 30 0.41 -6.07 11.82
N ILE A 31 -0.59 -5.86 10.97
CA ILE A 31 -1.75 -5.02 11.24
C ILE A 31 -2.95 -5.94 11.38
N LYS A 32 -3.71 -5.80 12.47
CA LYS A 32 -4.93 -6.57 12.73
C LYS A 32 -6.07 -5.63 13.06
N PHE A 33 -7.21 -5.87 12.43
CA PHE A 33 -8.42 -5.09 12.65
C PHE A 33 -9.41 -5.90 13.47
N THR A 34 -9.72 -5.42 14.67
CA THR A 34 -10.57 -6.08 15.66
C THR A 34 -11.78 -5.21 16.00
N THR A 35 -12.78 -5.79 16.65
CA THR A 35 -14.07 -5.12 16.95
C THR A 35 -13.99 -4.02 18.00
N ASP A 36 -12.84 -3.83 18.65
CA ASP A 36 -12.59 -2.81 19.69
C ASP A 36 -11.97 -1.53 19.13
N LEU A 37 -11.53 -1.54 17.86
CA LEU A 37 -10.92 -0.37 17.23
C LEU A 37 -11.97 0.70 16.95
N THR A 38 -11.63 1.95 17.26
CA THR A 38 -12.45 3.12 16.93
C THR A 38 -11.94 3.82 15.67
N GLN A 39 -12.71 4.77 15.13
CA GLN A 39 -12.23 5.63 14.03
C GLN A 39 -10.91 6.34 14.39
N THR A 40 -10.75 6.76 15.65
CA THR A 40 -9.51 7.43 16.09
C THR A 40 -8.32 6.47 16.05
N ASP A 41 -8.50 5.21 16.44
CA ASP A 41 -7.42 4.22 16.39
C ASP A 41 -7.05 3.88 14.94
N LEU A 42 -8.04 3.74 14.07
CA LEU A 42 -7.82 3.50 12.64
C LEU A 42 -7.06 4.65 11.97
N ASN A 43 -7.35 5.90 12.34
CA ASN A 43 -6.60 7.06 11.83
C ASN A 43 -5.15 7.02 12.30
N LYS A 44 -4.89 6.71 13.58
CA LYS A 44 -3.52 6.57 14.10
C LYS A 44 -2.75 5.47 13.38
N ILE A 45 -3.37 4.30 13.17
CA ILE A 45 -2.75 3.21 12.40
C ILE A 45 -2.36 3.69 10.99
N GLN A 46 -3.25 4.43 10.33
CA GLN A 46 -2.97 4.97 8.99
C GLN A 46 -1.83 5.99 9.00
N GLU A 47 -1.80 6.90 9.96
CA GLU A 47 -0.74 7.90 10.14
C GLU A 47 0.62 7.25 10.46
N ASP A 48 0.64 6.28 11.37
CA ASP A 48 1.84 5.54 11.78
C ASP A 48 2.46 4.78 10.59
N LEU A 49 1.63 4.16 9.75
CA LEU A 49 2.09 3.49 8.53
C LEU A 49 2.56 4.48 7.46
N LYS A 50 1.84 5.61 7.31
CA LYS A 50 2.24 6.65 6.35
C LYS A 50 3.62 7.22 6.68
N SER A 51 3.94 7.37 7.96
CA SER A 51 5.28 7.80 8.42
C SER A 51 6.41 6.83 8.02
N GLN A 52 6.07 5.57 7.74
CA GLN A 52 6.98 4.51 7.30
C GLN A 52 6.94 4.26 5.78
N ASN A 53 6.38 5.22 5.02
CA ASN A 53 6.16 5.11 3.58
C ASN A 53 5.31 3.88 3.18
N ILE A 54 4.31 3.56 3.99
CA ILE A 54 3.31 2.52 3.71
C ILE A 54 1.95 3.19 3.59
N ASP A 55 1.28 2.98 2.46
CA ASP A 55 -0.03 3.57 2.20
C ASP A 55 -1.12 2.56 2.55
N LEU A 56 -1.80 2.79 3.67
CA LEU A 56 -3.02 2.09 4.03
C LEU A 56 -4.24 2.94 3.65
N THR A 57 -5.18 2.36 2.91
CA THR A 57 -6.44 2.99 2.51
C THR A 57 -7.60 2.18 3.06
N TYR A 58 -8.58 2.86 3.66
CA TYR A 58 -9.84 2.25 4.05
C TYR A 58 -10.91 2.54 2.99
N ASP A 59 -11.28 1.52 2.23
CA ASP A 59 -12.29 1.62 1.17
C ASP A 59 -13.72 1.57 1.75
N LEU A 60 -13.89 0.94 2.92
CA LEU A 60 -15.13 0.89 3.68
C LEU A 60 -14.82 0.82 5.17
N LEU A 61 -15.51 1.64 5.96
CA LEU A 61 -15.57 1.52 7.42
C LEU A 61 -17.02 1.60 7.86
N GLU A 62 -17.48 0.59 8.59
CA GLU A 62 -18.75 0.63 9.31
C GLU A 62 -18.48 0.44 10.80
N PHE A 63 -19.15 1.23 11.62
CA PHE A 63 -19.05 1.18 13.08
C PHE A 63 -20.37 0.72 13.69
N ASP A 64 -20.29 0.10 14.87
CA ASP A 64 -21.47 -0.23 15.67
C ASP A 64 -22.06 1.02 16.37
N GLY A 65 -23.17 0.84 17.09
CA GLY A 65 -23.81 1.93 17.84
C GLY A 65 -22.99 2.48 19.01
N SER A 66 -21.90 1.81 19.38
CA SER A 66 -20.96 2.24 20.42
C SER A 66 -19.71 2.93 19.84
N GLY A 67 -19.59 2.97 18.50
CA GLY A 67 -18.47 3.59 17.80
C GLY A 67 -17.28 2.66 17.54
N ASN A 68 -17.42 1.35 17.74
CA ASN A 68 -16.36 0.38 17.47
C ASN A 68 -16.49 -0.24 16.08
N LEU A 69 -15.38 -0.75 15.54
CA LEU A 69 -15.31 -1.27 14.18
C LEU A 69 -16.21 -2.51 14.01
N LYS A 70 -17.14 -2.41 13.06
CA LYS A 70 -18.08 -3.46 12.70
C LYS A 70 -17.70 -4.16 11.40
N LYS A 71 -17.25 -3.41 10.40
CA LYS A 71 -16.87 -3.93 9.08
C LYS A 71 -15.82 -3.06 8.43
N ILE A 72 -14.90 -3.68 7.70
CA ILE A 72 -13.79 -2.99 7.05
C ILE A 72 -13.50 -3.57 5.66
N SER A 73 -13.21 -2.68 4.72
CA SER A 73 -12.48 -3.00 3.50
C SER A 73 -11.24 -2.11 3.47
N ALA A 74 -10.09 -2.71 3.23
CA ALA A 74 -8.83 -2.00 3.25
C ALA A 74 -7.90 -2.50 2.16
N SER A 75 -7.04 -1.59 1.70
CA SER A 75 -5.99 -1.83 0.73
C SER A 75 -4.67 -1.25 1.26
N ILE A 76 -3.56 -1.97 1.06
CA ILE A 76 -2.23 -1.57 1.50
C ILE A 76 -1.25 -1.58 0.32
N ASP A 77 -0.43 -0.55 0.24
CA ASP A 77 0.73 -0.46 -0.65
C ASP A 77 1.97 -0.25 0.21
N TYR A 78 2.86 -1.24 0.23
CA TYR A 78 4.09 -1.15 0.99
C TYR A 78 5.13 -0.26 0.30
N ASN A 79 4.88 0.22 -0.92
CA ASN A 79 5.81 1.01 -1.73
C ASN A 79 7.16 0.31 -1.98
N ASP A 80 7.18 -1.02 -1.95
CA ASP A 80 8.34 -1.88 -2.28
C ASP A 80 8.03 -2.85 -3.44
N GLY A 81 6.88 -2.66 -4.10
CA GLY A 81 6.36 -3.55 -5.14
C GLY A 81 5.29 -4.53 -4.65
N TYR A 82 5.12 -4.69 -3.33
CA TYR A 82 4.07 -5.52 -2.74
C TYR A 82 2.85 -4.68 -2.36
N LYS A 83 1.68 -5.21 -2.68
CA LYS A 83 0.37 -4.62 -2.35
C LYS A 83 -0.59 -5.72 -1.92
N GLY A 84 -1.61 -5.35 -1.16
CA GLY A 84 -2.67 -6.27 -0.74
C GLY A 84 -3.98 -5.54 -0.51
N SER A 85 -5.08 -6.28 -0.50
CA SER A 85 -6.37 -5.77 -0.09
C SER A 85 -7.24 -6.89 0.46
N PHE A 86 -8.22 -6.52 1.27
CA PHE A 86 -9.26 -7.44 1.73
C PHE A 86 -10.56 -6.69 2.02
N GLN A 87 -11.64 -7.44 2.08
CA GLN A 87 -12.93 -6.98 2.60
C GLN A 87 -13.44 -7.98 3.63
N SER A 88 -13.86 -7.48 4.78
CA SER A 88 -14.45 -8.30 5.83
C SER A 88 -15.96 -8.48 5.66
N ARG A 89 -16.46 -9.57 6.22
CA ARG A 89 -17.85 -9.64 6.72
C ARG A 89 -18.01 -8.76 7.97
N GLU A 90 -19.18 -8.74 8.58
CA GLU A 90 -19.35 -8.20 9.93
C GLU A 90 -18.41 -8.92 10.91
N LEU A 91 -17.51 -8.17 11.54
CA LEU A 91 -16.50 -8.70 12.44
C LEU A 91 -17.13 -9.28 13.69
N GLN A 92 -16.62 -10.43 14.11
CA GLN A 92 -16.90 -11.03 15.41
C GLN A 92 -15.72 -10.81 16.37
N PRO A 93 -15.89 -10.91 17.70
CA PRO A 93 -14.81 -10.64 18.65
C PRO A 93 -13.52 -11.46 18.47
N ALA A 94 -13.56 -12.61 17.79
CA ALA A 94 -12.39 -13.42 17.47
C ALA A 94 -11.78 -13.13 16.08
N ASP A 95 -12.47 -12.34 15.25
CA ASP A 95 -11.99 -11.98 13.92
C ASP A 95 -10.86 -10.95 14.05
N SER A 96 -9.79 -11.14 13.28
CA SER A 96 -8.65 -10.21 13.21
C SER A 96 -8.04 -10.18 11.81
N PRO A 97 -8.84 -9.89 10.76
CA PRO A 97 -8.28 -9.73 9.42
C PRO A 97 -7.28 -8.56 9.39
N GLY A 98 -6.38 -8.59 8.42
CA GLY A 98 -5.41 -7.52 8.27
C GLY A 98 -4.28 -7.92 7.34
N PHE A 99 -3.11 -7.35 7.59
CA PHE A 99 -1.96 -7.45 6.69
C PHE A 99 -0.71 -7.87 7.44
N TYR A 100 0.06 -8.74 6.82
CA TYR A 100 1.37 -9.15 7.31
C TYR A 100 2.40 -9.01 6.19
N HIS A 101 3.53 -8.38 6.49
CA HIS A 101 4.67 -8.31 5.57
C HIS A 101 5.99 -8.27 6.36
N ASP A 102 6.94 -9.09 5.94
CA ASP A 102 8.28 -9.18 6.54
C ASP A 102 9.31 -8.75 5.50
N PHE A 103 9.80 -7.51 5.65
CA PHE A 103 10.76 -6.92 4.71
C PHE A 103 12.14 -7.60 4.75
N SER A 104 12.41 -8.43 5.77
CA SER A 104 13.68 -9.16 5.91
C SER A 104 13.78 -10.37 4.97
N LYS A 105 12.67 -10.74 4.30
CA LYS A 105 12.58 -11.90 3.41
C LYS A 105 12.49 -11.53 1.92
N ASN A 106 12.69 -10.26 1.60
CA ASN A 106 12.68 -9.75 0.23
C ASN A 106 14.07 -9.81 -0.42
#